data_AF-X1F4M2-F1
#
_entry.id   AF-X1F4M2-F1
#
_cell.length_a   1.000
_cell.length_b   1.000
_cell.length_c   1.000
_cell.angle_alpha   90.00
_cell.angle_beta   90.00
_cell.angle_gamma   90.00
#
_symmetry.space_group_name_H-M   'P 1'
#
loop_
_entity.id
_entity.type
_entity.pdbx_description
1 polymer ?
#
loop_
_entity_poly.entity_id
_entity_poly.type
_entity_poly.pdbx_seq_one_letter_code
_entity_poly.pdbx_strand_id
1 'polypeptide(L)'
;MLAAEMAAGDYERVKSDAVAQVEAGAQMLDVNAGIPMADEPAILAEAVRLVQELVEVPLCIDSSIVAALEAGLGVYQGKALVNSVTGEEERLESVLPLVAEHKAAVIGITNDESGISHDPDVRFAVAKKIVARAESYGIP
;
A
#
# COMPACT_ATOMS: atom_id res chain seq x y z
N MET A 1 10.83 18.92 5.63
CA MET A 1 10.07 17.73 6.11
C MET A 1 9.59 17.04 4.87
N LEU A 2 9.72 15.71 4.78
CA LEU A 2 9.46 14.95 3.54
C LEU A 2 8.12 15.30 2.87
N ALA A 3 7.04 15.36 3.66
CA ALA A 3 5.71 15.73 3.17
C ALA A 3 5.66 17.11 2.51
N ALA A 4 6.38 18.11 3.03
CA ALA A 4 6.40 19.45 2.45
C ALA A 4 7.24 19.51 1.15
N GLU A 5 8.31 18.71 1.08
CA GLU A 5 9.15 18.56 -0.12
C GLU A 5 8.32 17.93 -1.24
N MET A 6 7.69 16.79 -0.98
CA MET A 6 6.84 16.09 -1.95
C MET A 6 5.63 16.93 -2.39
N ALA A 7 4.97 17.66 -1.48
CA ALA A 7 3.88 18.57 -1.84
C ALA A 7 4.32 19.72 -2.75
N ALA A 8 5.60 20.11 -2.70
CA ALA A 8 6.19 21.11 -3.59
C ALA A 8 6.76 20.50 -4.89
N GLY A 9 6.62 19.19 -5.10
CA GLY A 9 7.19 18.48 -6.23
C GLY A 9 8.70 18.19 -6.10
N ASP A 10 9.27 18.34 -4.91
CA ASP A 10 10.65 17.98 -4.60
C ASP A 10 10.72 16.54 -4.07
N TYR A 11 11.26 15.65 -4.89
CA TYR A 11 11.41 14.22 -4.59
C TYR A 11 12.86 13.80 -4.38
N GLU A 12 13.83 14.73 -4.30
CA GLU A 12 15.25 14.36 -4.21
C GLU A 12 15.53 13.49 -2.97
N ARG A 13 14.86 13.80 -1.86
CA ARG A 13 14.94 12.98 -0.66
C ARG A 13 14.30 11.60 -0.83
N VAL A 14 13.17 11.49 -1.52
CA VAL A 14 12.54 10.18 -1.82
C VAL A 14 13.52 9.30 -2.59
N LYS A 15 14.18 9.86 -3.62
CA LYS A 15 15.17 9.14 -4.43
C LYS A 15 16.36 8.68 -3.60
N SER A 16 16.93 9.58 -2.78
CA SER A 16 18.09 9.23 -1.95
C SER A 16 17.75 8.18 -0.89
N ASP A 17 16.59 8.31 -0.24
CA ASP A 17 16.15 7.39 0.81
C ASP A 17 15.82 6.00 0.21
N ALA A 18 15.31 5.93 -1.01
CA ALA A 18 15.05 4.66 -1.71
C ALA A 18 16.35 3.87 -1.97
N VAL A 19 17.36 4.52 -2.55
CA VAL A 19 18.66 3.89 -2.81
C VAL A 19 19.33 3.47 -1.51
N ALA A 20 19.36 4.36 -0.51
CA ALA A 20 19.99 4.08 0.78
C ALA A 20 19.36 2.89 1.51
N GLN A 21 18.02 2.74 1.43
CA GLN A 21 17.34 1.60 2.05
C GLN A 21 17.69 0.27 1.38
N VAL A 22 17.81 0.25 0.05
CA VAL A 22 18.22 -0.96 -0.69
C VAL A 22 19.69 -1.30 -0.42
N GLU A 23 20.58 -0.30 -0.38
CA GLU A 23 21.97 -0.49 0.00
C GLU A 23 22.12 -1.01 1.44
N ALA A 24 21.18 -0.64 2.33
CA ALA A 24 21.08 -1.18 3.69
C ALA A 24 20.47 -2.60 3.75
N GLY A 25 20.05 -3.17 2.62
CA GLY A 25 19.57 -4.55 2.50
C GLY A 25 18.04 -4.70 2.53
N ALA A 26 17.28 -3.63 2.36
CA ALA A 26 15.82 -3.74 2.21
C ALA A 26 15.47 -4.60 0.99
N GLN A 27 14.54 -5.55 1.17
CA GLN A 27 14.10 -6.48 0.11
C GLN A 27 12.80 -6.03 -0.57
N MET A 28 12.18 -4.98 -0.04
CA MET A 28 10.97 -4.32 -0.52
C MET A 28 10.97 -2.92 0.09
N LEU A 29 10.46 -1.93 -0.64
CA LEU A 29 10.30 -0.58 -0.11
C LEU A 29 8.83 -0.23 0.05
N ASP A 30 8.47 0.29 1.22
CA ASP A 30 7.17 0.89 1.46
C ASP A 30 7.14 2.32 0.92
N VAL A 31 6.10 2.65 0.15
CA VAL A 31 5.91 3.96 -0.48
C VAL A 31 4.58 4.51 0.02
N ASN A 32 4.68 5.48 0.93
CA ASN A 32 3.57 6.19 1.52
C ASN A 32 3.75 7.69 1.26
N ALA A 33 2.74 8.33 0.67
CA ALA A 33 2.73 9.78 0.51
C ALA A 33 2.33 10.47 1.83
N GLY A 34 1.17 10.12 2.39
CA GLY A 34 0.77 10.52 3.74
C GLY A 34 0.72 12.03 3.96
N ILE A 35 0.36 12.81 2.93
CA ILE A 35 0.40 14.28 2.93
C ILE A 35 -1.02 14.84 3.10
N PRO A 36 -1.35 15.43 4.25
CA PRO A 36 -2.66 16.04 4.46
C PRO A 36 -2.89 17.21 3.49
N MET A 37 -4.12 17.32 2.96
CA MET A 37 -4.57 18.42 2.10
C MET A 37 -3.81 18.58 0.77
N ALA A 38 -3.07 17.55 0.33
CA ALA A 38 -2.46 17.49 -1.00
C ALA A 38 -3.19 16.48 -1.90
N ASP A 39 -2.86 16.49 -3.19
CA ASP A 39 -3.32 15.47 -4.15
C ASP A 39 -2.51 14.17 -3.92
N GLU A 40 -2.91 13.40 -2.92
CA GLU A 40 -2.24 12.16 -2.54
C GLU A 40 -2.16 11.14 -3.70
N PRO A 41 -3.22 10.92 -4.51
CA PRO A 41 -3.11 10.05 -5.68
C PRO A 41 -2.01 10.45 -6.66
N ALA A 42 -1.91 11.73 -7.02
CA ALA A 42 -0.87 12.20 -7.94
C ALA A 42 0.54 12.06 -7.34
N ILE A 43 0.69 12.40 -6.06
CA ILE A 43 1.98 12.36 -5.38
C ILE A 43 2.45 10.92 -5.17
N LEU A 44 1.55 10.01 -4.79
CA LEU A 44 1.89 8.60 -4.60
C LEU A 44 2.29 7.95 -5.93
N ALA A 45 1.53 8.22 -7.01
CA ALA A 45 1.89 7.72 -8.34
C ALA A 45 3.26 8.23 -8.80
N GLU A 46 3.56 9.51 -8.60
CA GLU A 46 4.88 10.06 -8.97
C GLU A 46 6.01 9.47 -8.11
N ALA A 47 5.80 9.29 -6.80
CA ALA A 47 6.76 8.64 -5.92
C ALA A 47 7.02 7.19 -6.36
N VAL A 48 5.98 6.41 -6.66
CA VAL A 48 6.10 5.04 -7.17
C VAL A 48 6.89 5.01 -8.47
N ARG A 49 6.59 5.90 -9.43
CA ARG A 49 7.30 6.00 -10.71
C ARG A 49 8.79 6.28 -10.53
N LEU A 50 9.13 7.23 -9.65
CA LEU A 50 10.52 7.59 -9.39
C LEU A 50 11.28 6.48 -8.66
N VAL A 51 10.68 5.86 -7.66
CA VAL A 51 11.33 4.80 -6.87
C VAL A 51 11.60 3.57 -7.74
N GLN A 52 10.62 3.11 -8.53
CA GLN A 52 10.81 1.93 -9.39
C GLN A 52 11.86 2.12 -10.50
N GLU A 53 12.15 3.37 -10.90
CA GLU A 53 13.23 3.68 -11.86
C GLU A 53 14.63 3.56 -11.22
N LEU A 54 14.72 3.62 -9.89
CA LEU A 54 15.97 3.69 -9.14
C LEU A 54 16.38 2.38 -8.49
N VAL A 55 15.42 1.49 -8.19
CA VAL A 55 15.68 0.25 -7.45
C VAL A 55 15.02 -0.95 -8.10
N GLU A 56 15.62 -2.13 -7.94
CA GLU A 56 15.10 -3.39 -8.49
C GLU A 56 14.22 -4.18 -7.51
N VAL A 57 14.14 -3.75 -6.25
CA VAL A 57 13.30 -4.42 -5.25
C VAL A 57 11.81 -4.07 -5.46
N PRO A 58 10.88 -5.00 -5.15
CA PRO A 58 9.46 -4.74 -5.28
C PRO A 58 8.99 -3.62 -4.34
N LEU A 59 7.84 -3.02 -4.66
CA LEU A 59 7.24 -1.94 -3.87
C LEU A 59 6.00 -2.38 -3.11
N CYS A 60 5.89 -1.90 -1.88
CA CYS A 60 4.72 -1.92 -1.04
C CYS A 60 4.03 -0.56 -1.15
N ILE A 61 2.88 -0.51 -1.81
CA ILE A 61 2.11 0.72 -2.05
C ILE A 61 1.18 0.91 -0.86
N ASP A 62 1.45 1.95 -0.06
CA ASP A 62 0.79 2.21 1.21
C ASP A 62 -0.07 3.47 1.16
N SER A 63 -1.39 3.27 1.29
CA SER A 63 -2.33 4.37 1.49
C SER A 63 -3.66 3.90 2.07
N SER A 64 -4.24 4.74 2.93
CA SER A 64 -5.63 4.61 3.35
C SER A 64 -6.63 5.06 2.28
N ILE A 65 -6.20 5.80 1.26
CA ILE A 65 -7.06 6.36 0.20
C ILE A 65 -7.09 5.40 -0.99
N VAL A 66 -8.29 4.90 -1.33
CA VAL A 66 -8.49 3.94 -2.43
C VAL A 66 -8.02 4.51 -3.77
N ALA A 67 -8.34 5.78 -4.06
CA ALA A 67 -7.89 6.44 -5.28
C ALA A 67 -6.36 6.58 -5.37
N ALA A 68 -5.66 6.67 -4.23
CA ALA A 68 -4.21 6.72 -4.23
C ALA A 68 -3.60 5.34 -4.47
N LEU A 69 -4.18 4.28 -3.87
CA LEU A 69 -3.81 2.90 -4.18
C LEU A 69 -3.98 2.60 -5.67
N GLU A 70 -5.13 2.97 -6.25
CA GLU A 70 -5.41 2.81 -7.68
C GLU A 70 -4.38 3.55 -8.56
N ALA A 71 -4.09 4.82 -8.24
CA ALA A 71 -3.12 5.61 -8.99
C ALA A 71 -1.69 5.02 -8.90
N GLY A 72 -1.26 4.61 -7.70
CA GLY A 72 0.04 3.97 -7.49
C GLY A 72 0.16 2.62 -8.21
N LEU A 73 -0.86 1.77 -8.09
CA LEU A 73 -0.92 0.47 -8.77
C LEU A 73 -0.96 0.62 -10.31
N GLY A 74 -1.61 1.66 -10.81
CA GLY A 74 -1.73 1.95 -12.25
C GLY A 74 -0.40 2.28 -12.93
N VAL A 75 0.55 2.89 -12.20
CA VAL A 75 1.88 3.24 -12.75
C VAL A 75 2.96 2.20 -12.45
N TYR A 76 2.74 1.35 -11.45
CA TYR A 76 3.72 0.37 -11.02
C TYR A 76 3.92 -0.76 -12.04
N GLN A 77 5.17 -1.10 -12.31
CA GLN A 77 5.54 -2.21 -13.20
C GLN A 77 6.02 -3.41 -12.38
N GLY A 78 5.19 -4.44 -12.26
CA GLY A 78 5.50 -5.67 -11.53
C GLY A 78 4.36 -6.12 -10.63
N LYS A 79 4.68 -6.96 -9.65
CA LYS A 79 3.72 -7.40 -8.63
C LYS A 79 3.91 -6.59 -7.36
N ALA A 80 3.02 -5.63 -7.11
CA ALA A 80 3.05 -4.82 -5.89
C ALA A 80 2.60 -5.62 -4.66
N LEU A 81 2.96 -5.12 -3.48
CA LEU A 81 2.25 -5.42 -2.23
C LEU A 81 1.36 -4.22 -1.89
N VAL A 82 0.07 -4.44 -1.67
CA VAL A 82 -0.87 -3.39 -1.24
C VAL A 82 -0.92 -3.35 0.29
N ASN A 83 -0.66 -2.18 0.86
CA ASN A 83 -0.81 -1.90 2.27
C ASN A 83 -1.96 -0.88 2.46
N SER A 84 -3.12 -1.27 2.96
CA SER A 84 -3.58 -2.62 3.33
C SER A 84 -5.10 -2.72 3.23
N VAL A 85 -5.62 -3.92 3.49
CA VAL A 85 -7.03 -4.15 3.85
C VAL A 85 -7.19 -4.38 5.34
N THR A 86 -8.33 -3.98 5.89
CA THR A 86 -8.82 -4.39 7.21
C THR A 86 -9.88 -5.48 7.01
N GLY A 87 -10.38 -6.04 8.11
CA GLY A 87 -11.55 -6.90 8.13
C GLY A 87 -12.88 -6.17 8.03
N GLU A 88 -12.89 -4.83 7.95
CA GLU A 88 -14.09 -4.04 7.71
C GLU A 88 -14.63 -4.34 6.31
N GLU A 89 -15.92 -4.63 6.21
CA GLU A 89 -16.55 -5.05 4.96
C GLU A 89 -16.35 -4.03 3.82
N GLU A 90 -16.54 -2.74 4.12
CA GLU A 90 -16.36 -1.64 3.16
C GLU A 90 -14.92 -1.56 2.63
N ARG A 91 -13.91 -1.81 3.49
CA ARG A 91 -12.51 -1.79 3.08
C ARG A 91 -12.17 -2.97 2.18
N LEU A 92 -12.71 -4.15 2.49
CA LEU A 92 -12.54 -5.34 1.67
C LEU A 92 -13.16 -5.15 0.28
N GLU A 93 -14.40 -4.65 0.21
CA GLU A 93 -15.12 -4.42 -1.05
C GLU A 93 -14.48 -3.35 -1.93
N SER A 94 -13.81 -2.35 -1.34
CA SER A 94 -13.18 -1.27 -2.09
C SER A 94 -11.75 -1.59 -2.57
N VAL A 95 -10.99 -2.40 -1.83
CA VAL A 95 -9.56 -2.64 -2.13
C VAL A 95 -9.28 -3.99 -2.79
N LEU A 96 -9.99 -5.06 -2.42
CA LEU A 96 -9.74 -6.38 -3.02
C LEU A 96 -9.96 -6.42 -4.54
N PRO A 97 -10.93 -5.68 -5.14
CA PRO A 97 -11.02 -5.58 -6.60
C PRO A 97 -9.75 -5.02 -7.24
N LEU A 98 -9.14 -3.98 -6.66
CA LEU A 98 -7.89 -3.39 -7.15
C LEU A 98 -6.73 -4.39 -7.05
N VAL A 99 -6.64 -5.11 -5.92
CA VAL A 99 -5.63 -6.16 -5.73
C VAL A 99 -5.75 -7.24 -6.80
N ALA A 100 -6.98 -7.69 -7.08
CA ALA A 100 -7.25 -8.72 -8.08
C ALA A 100 -6.93 -8.22 -9.51
N GLU A 101 -7.38 -7.01 -9.87
CA GLU A 101 -7.14 -6.38 -11.17
C GLU A 101 -5.64 -6.26 -11.47
N HIS A 102 -4.87 -5.76 -10.51
CA HIS A 102 -3.43 -5.56 -10.64
C HIS A 102 -2.60 -6.81 -10.31
N LYS A 103 -3.24 -7.94 -9.97
CA LYS A 103 -2.59 -9.19 -9.54
C LYS A 103 -1.56 -8.97 -8.40
N ALA A 104 -1.84 -8.01 -7.53
CA ALA A 104 -0.99 -7.63 -6.42
C ALA A 104 -1.08 -8.65 -5.27
N ALA A 105 -0.10 -8.61 -4.36
CA ALA A 105 -0.27 -9.16 -3.02
C ALA A 105 -0.94 -8.11 -2.11
N VAL A 106 -1.46 -8.51 -0.96
CA VAL A 106 -2.12 -7.58 -0.03
C VAL A 106 -1.81 -7.92 1.43
N ILE A 107 -1.59 -6.90 2.24
CA ILE A 107 -1.49 -7.01 3.70
C ILE A 107 -2.90 -6.96 4.29
N GLY A 108 -3.25 -7.96 5.11
CA GLY A 108 -4.49 -8.00 5.88
C GLY A 108 -4.26 -7.63 7.35
N ILE A 109 -4.80 -6.49 7.79
CA ILE A 109 -4.77 -6.05 9.18
C ILE A 109 -6.00 -6.58 9.90
N THR A 110 -5.80 -7.31 11.00
CA THR A 110 -6.88 -7.96 11.77
C THR A 110 -7.63 -6.99 12.70
N ASN A 111 -8.10 -5.88 12.12
CA ASN A 111 -9.05 -4.96 12.72
C ASN A 111 -10.36 -5.09 11.94
N ASP A 112 -11.49 -4.96 12.60
CA ASP A 112 -12.80 -4.95 11.97
C ASP A 112 -13.59 -3.71 12.41
N GLU A 113 -14.91 -3.71 12.23
CA GLU A 113 -15.78 -2.59 12.57
C GLU A 113 -15.74 -2.23 14.08
N SER A 114 -15.24 -3.13 14.93
CA SER A 114 -15.03 -2.89 16.37
C SER A 114 -13.68 -2.25 16.70
N GLY A 115 -12.81 -2.09 15.71
CA GLY A 115 -11.47 -1.52 15.84
C GLY A 115 -10.41 -2.56 16.21
N ILE A 116 -9.42 -2.11 17.00
CA ILE A 116 -8.27 -2.95 17.40
C ILE A 116 -8.68 -3.83 18.57
N SER A 117 -8.75 -5.14 18.34
CA SER A 117 -8.92 -6.11 19.42
C SER A 117 -7.57 -6.57 19.99
N HIS A 118 -7.52 -6.81 21.30
CA HIS A 118 -6.39 -7.48 21.98
C HIS A 118 -6.62 -8.97 22.19
N ASP A 119 -7.82 -9.47 21.89
CA ASP A 119 -8.17 -10.87 22.00
C ASP A 119 -7.63 -11.65 20.78
N PRO A 120 -6.77 -12.68 20.98
CA PRO A 120 -6.24 -13.47 19.88
C PRO A 120 -7.32 -14.22 19.09
N ASP A 121 -8.42 -14.64 19.73
CA ASP A 121 -9.50 -15.37 19.05
C ASP A 121 -10.29 -14.44 18.12
N VAL A 122 -10.49 -13.18 18.53
CA VAL A 122 -11.08 -12.15 17.67
C VAL A 122 -10.17 -11.87 16.48
N ARG A 123 -8.87 -11.64 16.70
CA ARG A 123 -7.90 -11.41 15.60
C ARG A 123 -7.88 -12.57 14.61
N PHE A 124 -7.95 -13.80 15.11
CA PHE A 124 -7.99 -15.00 14.28
C PHE A 124 -9.29 -15.10 13.46
N ALA A 125 -10.44 -14.77 14.05
CA ALA A 125 -11.70 -14.72 13.33
C ALA A 125 -11.68 -13.67 12.21
N VAL A 126 -11.13 -12.48 12.47
CA VAL A 126 -10.95 -11.43 11.47
C VAL A 126 -9.99 -11.87 10.36
N ALA A 127 -8.86 -12.49 10.71
CA ALA A 127 -7.93 -13.04 9.72
C ALA A 127 -8.60 -14.06 8.79
N LYS A 128 -9.43 -14.96 9.33
CA LYS A 128 -10.22 -15.91 8.53
C LYS A 128 -11.19 -15.20 7.59
N LYS A 129 -11.88 -14.15 8.06
CA LYS A 129 -12.76 -13.32 7.23
C LYS A 129 -11.97 -12.74 6.06
N ILE A 130 -10.83 -12.09 6.32
CA ILE A 130 -10.00 -11.47 5.28
C ILE A 130 -9.56 -12.50 4.24
N VAL A 131 -9.06 -13.67 4.66
CA VAL A 131 -8.62 -14.74 3.73
C VAL A 131 -9.77 -15.24 2.87
N ALA A 132 -10.91 -15.58 3.47
CA ALA A 132 -12.07 -16.06 2.73
C ALA A 132 -12.59 -15.02 1.72
N ARG A 133 -12.50 -13.73 2.07
CA ARG A 133 -12.85 -12.64 1.16
C ARG A 133 -11.84 -12.50 0.03
N ALA A 134 -10.54 -12.49 0.31
CA ALA A 134 -9.51 -12.47 -0.72
C ALA A 134 -9.66 -13.63 -1.73
N GLU A 135 -9.91 -14.86 -1.24
CA GLU A 135 -10.18 -16.03 -2.07
C GLU A 135 -11.40 -15.83 -2.99
N SER A 136 -12.46 -15.17 -2.50
CA SER A 136 -13.66 -14.89 -3.29
C SER A 136 -13.43 -13.92 -4.47
N TYR A 137 -12.36 -13.12 -4.41
CA TYR A 137 -11.89 -12.27 -5.52
C TYR A 137 -10.81 -12.95 -6.39
N GLY A 138 -10.48 -14.23 -6.12
CA GLY A 138 -9.46 -14.98 -6.85
C GLY A 138 -8.02 -14.63 -6.46
N ILE A 139 -7.82 -14.05 -5.28
CA ILE A 139 -6.49 -13.76 -4.72
C ILE A 139 -6.04 -15.01 -3.95
N PRO A 140 -4.94 -15.67 -4.37
CA PRO A 140 -4.49 -16.96 -3.80
C PRO A 140 -3.74 -16.85 -2.48
#